data_AF-A0A527ICV0-F1
#
_entry.id   AF-A0A527ICV0-F1
#
_cell.length_a   1.000
_cell.length_b   1.000
_cell.length_c   1.000
_cell.angle_alpha   90.00
_cell.angle_beta   90.00
_cell.angle_gamma   90.00
#
_symmetry.space_group_name_H-M   'P 1'
#
loop_
_entity.id
_entity.type
_entity.pdbx_description
1 polymer ?
#
loop_
_entity_poly.entity_id
_entity_poly.type
_entity_poly.pdbx_seq_one_letter_code
_entity_poly.pdbx_strand_id
1 'polypeptide(L)'
;ALVTGGDAVAELVAEEDGQVVGHILFSRLFVQNGGKTFAAVALAPLAVEPSFHGSGIGGALIREAHIRLRDAGETLAVVLGDPIYY
;
A
#
# COMPACT_ATOMS: atom_id res chain seq x y z
N ALA A 1 5.62 5.10 14.40
CA ALA A 1 6.63 5.83 13.60
C ALA A 1 5.99 6.43 12.35
N LEU A 2 5.60 5.63 11.33
CA LEU A 2 5.00 6.15 10.09
C LEU A 2 3.70 6.93 10.32
N VAL A 3 2.73 6.33 11.01
CA VAL A 3 1.44 6.99 11.31
C VAL A 3 1.64 8.22 12.19
N THR A 4 2.36 8.05 13.31
CA THR A 4 2.64 9.14 14.26
C THR A 4 3.51 10.25 13.68
N GLY A 5 4.30 9.95 12.64
CA GLY A 5 5.17 10.90 11.93
C GLY A 5 4.48 11.63 10.79
N GLY A 6 3.22 11.27 10.46
CA GLY A 6 2.48 11.86 9.34
C GLY A 6 2.90 11.34 7.97
N ASP A 7 3.68 10.26 7.92
CA ASP A 7 4.16 9.67 6.67
C ASP A 7 3.15 8.69 6.06
N ALA A 8 2.07 8.33 6.77
CA ALA A 8 1.02 7.47 6.21
C ALA A 8 0.21 8.25 5.16
N VAL A 9 0.17 7.75 3.93
CA VAL A 9 -0.53 8.38 2.79
C VAL A 9 -1.85 7.70 2.51
N ALA A 10 -1.88 6.36 2.53
CA ALA A 10 -3.11 5.58 2.43
C ALA A 10 -3.02 4.33 3.29
N GLU A 11 -4.08 4.03 4.03
CA GLU A 11 -4.18 2.86 4.89
C GLU A 11 -5.59 2.27 4.76
N LEU A 12 -5.68 1.03 4.29
CA LEU A 12 -6.96 0.36 4.03
C LEU A 12 -7.02 -0.99 4.76
N VAL A 13 -8.23 -1.38 5.13
CA VAL A 13 -8.53 -2.71 5.65
C VAL A 13 -9.53 -3.42 4.75
N ALA A 14 -9.40 -4.73 4.66
CA ALA A 14 -10.45 -5.62 4.16
C ALA A 14 -11.19 -6.19 5.37
N GLU A 15 -12.52 -6.13 5.34
CA GLU A 15 -13.38 -6.59 6.42
C GLU A 15 -14.34 -7.66 5.90
N GLU A 16 -14.44 -8.77 6.61
CA GLU A 16 -15.41 -9.85 6.38
C GLU A 16 -16.13 -10.12 7.69
N ASP A 17 -17.47 -10.08 7.68
CA ASP A 17 -18.33 -10.29 8.86
C ASP A 17 -17.91 -9.47 10.12
N GLY A 18 -17.47 -8.23 9.93
CA GLY A 18 -17.03 -7.36 11.03
C GLY A 18 -15.59 -7.59 11.49
N GLN A 19 -14.85 -8.51 10.87
CA GLN A 19 -13.47 -8.81 11.20
C GLN A 19 -12.52 -8.23 10.14
N VAL A 20 -11.48 -7.53 10.59
CA VAL A 20 -10.36 -7.16 9.70
C VAL A 20 -9.58 -8.41 9.33
N VAL A 21 -9.60 -8.75 8.04
CA VAL A 21 -8.94 -9.94 7.47
C VAL A 21 -7.79 -9.58 6.52
N GLY A 22 -7.59 -8.30 6.23
CA GLY A 22 -6.45 -7.83 5.45
C GLY A 22 -6.17 -6.35 5.69
N HIS A 23 -4.93 -5.97 5.43
CA HIS A 23 -4.42 -4.62 5.64
C HIS A 23 -3.39 -4.26 4.59
N ILE A 24 -3.41 -3.00 4.15
CA ILE A 24 -2.39 -2.43 3.28
C ILE A 24 -2.08 -1.00 3.73
N LEU A 25 -0.79 -0.66 3.75
CA LEU A 25 -0.29 0.68 4.05
C LEU A 25 0.62 1.18 2.93
N PHE A 26 0.42 2.44 2.57
CA PHE A 26 1.33 3.23 1.75
C PHE A 26 1.87 4.40 2.55
N SER A 27 3.19 4.50 2.63
CA SER A 27 3.87 5.61 3.31
C SER A 27 4.70 6.46 2.37
N ARG A 28 4.86 7.74 2.70
CA ARG A 28 5.63 8.72 1.94
C ARG A 28 7.10 8.31 1.87
N LEU A 29 7.67 8.46 0.68
CA LEU A 29 9.11 8.54 0.49
C LEU A 29 9.47 9.52 -0.62
N PHE A 30 10.77 9.79 -0.73
CA PHE A 30 11.32 10.65 -1.76
C PHE A 30 12.42 9.92 -2.51
N VAL A 31 12.35 9.95 -3.84
CA VAL A 31 13.37 9.38 -4.70
C VAL A 31 14.24 10.50 -5.24
N GLN A 32 15.55 10.26 -5.30
CA GLN A 32 16.53 11.20 -5.83
C GLN A 32 17.07 10.71 -7.17
N ASN A 33 17.06 11.57 -8.18
CA ASN A 33 17.64 11.28 -9.49
C ASN A 33 18.23 12.56 -10.10
N GLY A 34 19.54 12.56 -10.37
CA GLY A 34 20.20 13.68 -11.05
C GLY A 34 20.02 15.04 -10.37
N GLY A 35 20.04 15.08 -9.03
CA GLY A 35 19.81 16.31 -8.24
C GLY A 35 18.35 16.74 -8.10
N LYS A 36 17.40 16.00 -8.69
CA LYS A 36 15.96 16.21 -8.51
C LYS A 36 15.43 15.27 -7.44
N THR A 37 14.46 15.75 -6.66
CA THR A 37 13.71 14.97 -5.67
C THR A 37 12.26 14.87 -6.11
N PHE A 38 11.70 13.67 -6.10
CA PHE A 38 10.30 13.42 -6.43
C PHE A 38 9.61 12.62 -5.32
N ALA A 39 8.38 12.99 -5.01
CA ALA A 39 7.54 12.28 -4.06
C ALA A 39 7.09 10.93 -4.67
N ALA A 40 7.04 9.92 -3.82
CA ALA A 40 6.46 8.62 -4.12
C ALA A 40 5.85 8.03 -2.86
N VAL A 41 5.24 6.85 -3.00
CA VAL A 41 4.75 6.06 -1.88
C VAL A 41 5.36 4.66 -1.89
N ALA A 42 5.71 4.14 -0.71
CA ALA A 42 6.10 2.75 -0.54
C ALA A 42 4.93 1.93 0.00
N LEU A 43 4.65 0.80 -0.64
CA LEU A 43 3.78 -0.23 -0.11
C LEU A 43 4.54 -1.04 0.94
N ALA A 44 4.15 -0.90 2.21
CA ALA A 44 4.50 -1.82 3.29
C ALA A 44 3.75 -1.47 4.59
N PRO A 45 3.17 -2.46 5.31
CA PRO A 45 2.99 -3.84 4.90
C PRO A 45 1.81 -4.03 3.93
N LEU A 46 1.74 -5.23 3.34
CA LEU A 46 0.50 -5.85 2.85
C LEU A 46 0.36 -7.18 3.58
N ALA A 47 -0.78 -7.40 4.24
CA ALA A 47 -1.05 -8.61 4.99
C ALA A 47 -2.48 -9.08 4.77
N VAL A 48 -2.67 -10.39 4.71
CA VAL A 48 -3.97 -11.06 4.68
C VAL A 48 -3.92 -12.19 5.69
N GLU A 49 -5.00 -12.35 6.46
CA GLU A 49 -5.18 -13.45 7.39
C GLU A 49 -5.01 -14.80 6.66
N PRO A 50 -4.15 -15.73 7.13
CA PRO A 50 -3.86 -17.00 6.46
C PRO A 50 -5.08 -17.80 5.98
N SER A 51 -6.17 -17.84 6.75
CA SER A 51 -7.40 -18.54 6.36
C SER A 51 -8.07 -17.97 5.10
N PHE A 52 -7.71 -16.74 4.70
CA PHE A 52 -8.21 -16.06 3.51
C PHE A 52 -7.16 -15.97 2.39
N HIS A 53 -6.04 -16.68 2.48
CA HIS A 53 -5.07 -16.71 1.37
C HIS A 53 -5.67 -17.35 0.11
N GLY A 54 -5.24 -16.89 -1.06
CA GLY A 54 -5.78 -17.36 -2.35
C GLY A 54 -7.18 -16.85 -2.72
N SER A 55 -7.86 -16.13 -1.83
CA SER A 55 -9.20 -15.54 -2.07
C SER A 55 -9.19 -14.28 -2.95
N GLY A 56 -8.01 -13.70 -3.21
CA GLY A 56 -7.86 -12.47 -3.98
C GLY A 56 -7.91 -11.16 -3.17
N ILE A 57 -8.10 -11.22 -1.83
CA ILE A 57 -8.15 -10.04 -0.94
C ILE A 57 -6.92 -9.14 -1.09
N GLY A 58 -5.70 -9.70 -1.08
CA GLY A 58 -4.48 -8.90 -1.21
C GLY A 58 -4.44 -8.10 -2.51
N GLY A 59 -4.83 -8.72 -3.61
CA GLY A 59 -4.95 -8.03 -4.91
C GLY A 59 -6.06 -6.97 -4.92
N ALA A 60 -7.18 -7.20 -4.23
CA ALA A 60 -8.24 -6.20 -4.10
C ALA A 60 -7.78 -4.96 -3.32
N LEU A 61 -7.07 -5.16 -2.20
CA LEU A 61 -6.46 -4.10 -1.42
C LEU A 61 -5.45 -3.29 -2.23
N ILE A 62 -4.56 -3.96 -2.99
CA ILE A 62 -3.61 -3.29 -3.89
C ILE A 62 -4.35 -2.42 -4.90
N ARG A 63 -5.35 -2.98 -5.61
CA ARG A 63 -6.09 -2.25 -6.65
C ARG A 63 -6.81 -1.03 -6.08
N GLU A 64 -7.52 -1.19 -4.97
CA GLU A 64 -8.28 -0.09 -4.37
C GLU A 64 -7.36 1.01 -3.84
N ALA A 65 -6.24 0.64 -3.21
CA ALA A 65 -5.25 1.62 -2.76
C ALA A 65 -4.68 2.43 -3.92
N HIS A 66 -4.32 1.79 -5.04
CA HIS A 66 -3.80 2.49 -6.21
C HIS A 66 -4.82 3.43 -6.86
N ILE A 67 -6.12 3.09 -6.84
CA ILE A 67 -7.18 3.99 -7.30
C ILE A 67 -7.17 5.27 -6.44
N ARG A 68 -7.23 5.12 -5.11
CA ARG A 68 -7.26 6.25 -4.17
C ARG A 68 -5.99 7.10 -4.23
N LEU A 69 -4.82 6.47 -4.35
CA LEU A 69 -3.54 7.15 -4.47
C LEU A 69 -3.46 7.97 -5.76
N ARG A 70 -3.90 7.39 -6.88
CA ARG A 70 -3.94 8.11 -8.17
C ARG A 70 -4.89 9.29 -8.12
N ASP A 71 -6.06 9.13 -7.52
CA ASP A 71 -7.05 10.20 -7.37
C ASP A 71 -6.54 11.31 -6.42
N ALA A 72 -5.67 10.97 -5.48
CA ALA A 72 -4.94 11.91 -4.63
C ALA A 72 -3.71 12.56 -5.31
N GLY A 73 -3.42 12.21 -6.57
CA GLY A 73 -2.33 12.80 -7.36
C GLY A 73 -0.96 12.11 -7.20
N GLU A 74 -0.89 10.96 -6.53
CA GLU A 74 0.34 10.17 -6.46
C GLU A 74 0.63 9.51 -7.81
N THR A 75 1.88 9.61 -8.25
CA THR A 75 2.31 9.16 -9.59
C THR A 75 3.31 8.02 -9.58
N LEU A 76 3.85 7.68 -8.41
CA LEU A 76 4.84 6.62 -8.25
C LEU A 76 4.61 5.84 -6.95
N ALA A 77 4.43 4.53 -7.09
CA ALA A 77 4.42 3.58 -5.99
C ALA A 77 5.58 2.59 -6.13
N VAL A 78 6.21 2.23 -5.02
CA VAL A 78 7.30 1.24 -4.98
C VAL A 78 7.00 0.17 -3.94
N VAL A 79 7.49 -1.03 -4.18
CA VAL A 79 7.40 -2.16 -3.24
C VAL A 79 8.69 -2.96 -3.30
N LEU A 80 9.07 -3.56 -2.17
CA LEU A 80 10.07 -4.61 -2.10
C LEU A 80 9.35 -5.92 -1.77
N GLY A 81 9.29 -6.84 -2.74
CA GLY A 81 8.55 -8.08 -2.60
C GLY A 81 8.82 -9.07 -3.72
N ASP A 82 8.11 -10.19 -3.71
CA ASP A 82 8.21 -11.23 -4.73
C ASP A 82 7.60 -10.73 -6.06
N PRO A 83 8.38 -10.66 -7.17
CA PRO A 83 7.91 -10.17 -8.46
C PRO A 83 6.89 -11.10 -9.14
N ILE A 84 6.69 -12.33 -8.66
CA ILE A 84 5.60 -13.19 -9.15
C ILE A 84 4.27 -12.78 -8.50
N TYR A 85 4.32 -12.27 -7.27
CA TYR A 85 3.12 -11.87 -6.54
C TYR A 85 2.66 -10.44 -6.91
N TYR A 86 3.60 -9.51 -7.03
CA TYR A 86 3.36 -8.09 -7.35
C TYR A 86 3.47 -7.82 -8.85
#